data_AF-A0A3N5W441-F1
#
_entry.id   AF-A0A3N5W441-F1
#
_cell.length_a   1.000
_cell.length_b   1.000
_cell.length_c   1.000
_cell.angle_alpha   90.00
_cell.angle_beta   90.00
_cell.angle_gamma   90.00
#
_symmetry.space_group_name_H-M   'P 1'
#
loop_
_entity.id
_entity.type
_entity.pdbx_description
1 polymer ?
#
loop_
_entity_poly.entity_id
_entity_poly.type
_entity_poly.pdbx_seq_one_letter_code
_entity_poly.pdbx_strand_id
1 'polypeptide(L)'
;MYTDLFLALLNRENPRGHPLLSALLYSFCPAAARWWLKGADPVLPFDPIWQAVKDHNSEDTLGMKLQYYGLGDVADLVGQYIKGVDAYRFHHSAVQAPELLPFFRGGQFPLNRRFGSENGIRNLGGKWENLFLYARTWAFLVDDWRAGMRIPSDANFSLKIEPVKLTLAEYRLPVHFDALVWRMQVGHVTEVRLGLLVQRGKQDLLRFALLSLSSTDGDQPWPNLPLVYALDRETGEAKLADLPISRENLPELVRQLSDAAKGGPYPPLNALQQLSVCKDCGYAWLCYHKSNFSPHLLSEE
;
A
#
# COMPACT_ATOMS: atom_id res chain seq x y z
N MET A 1 5.50 2.36 0.76
CA MET A 1 5.36 1.48 -0.42
C MET A 1 4.11 1.87 -1.19
N TYR A 2 4.17 1.90 -2.53
CA TYR A 2 3.12 2.35 -3.44
C TYR A 2 2.68 1.18 -4.36
N THR A 3 2.38 0.04 -3.74
CA THR A 3 2.09 -1.24 -4.42
C THR A 3 0.93 -1.11 -5.39
N ASP A 4 -0.14 -0.44 -4.98
CA ASP A 4 -1.31 -0.13 -5.79
C ASP A 4 -0.99 0.71 -7.03
N LEU A 5 -0.18 1.77 -6.89
CA LEU A 5 0.25 2.57 -8.03
C LEU A 5 1.05 1.72 -9.02
N PHE A 6 2.02 0.93 -8.55
CA PHE A 6 2.83 0.09 -9.45
C PHE A 6 2.00 -1.02 -10.11
N LEU A 7 1.02 -1.61 -9.41
CA LEU A 7 0.06 -2.53 -10.02
C LEU A 7 -0.77 -1.85 -11.10
N ALA A 8 -1.23 -0.61 -10.87
CA ALA A 8 -1.95 0.16 -11.87
C ALA A 8 -1.11 0.46 -13.12
N LEU A 9 0.20 0.71 -12.97
CA LEU A 9 1.10 0.90 -14.11
C LEU A 9 1.37 -0.38 -14.92
N LEU A 10 1.26 -1.55 -14.27
CA LEU A 10 1.44 -2.87 -14.89
C LEU A 10 0.14 -3.43 -15.48
N ASN A 11 -1.01 -2.83 -15.18
CA ASN A 11 -2.29 -3.25 -15.72
C ASN A 11 -2.38 -2.93 -17.22
N ARG A 12 -2.62 -3.95 -18.05
CA ARG A 12 -2.69 -3.84 -19.52
C ARG A 12 -3.87 -3.02 -20.03
N GLU A 13 -4.91 -2.87 -19.23
CA GLU A 13 -6.08 -2.05 -19.56
C GLU A 13 -5.81 -0.55 -19.37
N ASN A 14 -4.75 -0.22 -18.62
CA ASN A 14 -4.34 1.16 -18.42
C ASN A 14 -3.32 1.57 -19.50
N PRO A 15 -3.64 2.56 -20.35
CA PRO A 15 -2.73 2.96 -21.41
C PRO A 15 -1.52 3.69 -20.84
N ARG A 16 -0.34 3.40 -21.38
CA ARG A 16 0.88 4.16 -21.06
C ARG A 16 0.71 5.63 -21.44
N GLY A 17 1.16 6.53 -20.58
CA GLY A 17 0.98 7.97 -20.77
C GLY A 17 -0.44 8.48 -20.49
N HIS A 18 -1.31 7.66 -19.89
CA HIS A 18 -2.59 8.13 -19.38
C HIS A 18 -2.38 9.35 -18.45
N PRO A 19 -3.12 10.46 -18.59
CA PRO A 19 -2.91 11.67 -17.78
C PRO A 19 -2.98 11.42 -16.27
N LEU A 20 -3.97 10.66 -15.79
CA LEU A 20 -4.09 10.29 -14.38
C LEU A 20 -2.86 9.54 -13.85
N LEU A 21 -2.38 8.52 -14.57
CA LEU A 21 -1.22 7.74 -14.14
C LEU A 21 0.07 8.55 -14.23
N SER A 22 0.19 9.39 -15.26
CA SER A 22 1.33 10.29 -15.42
C SER A 22 1.40 11.28 -14.25
N ALA A 23 0.27 11.88 -13.87
CA ALA A 23 0.16 12.80 -12.74
C ALA A 23 0.43 12.09 -11.40
N LEU A 24 -0.17 10.91 -11.18
CA LEU A 24 0.06 10.09 -9.97
C LEU A 24 1.54 9.73 -9.83
N LEU A 25 2.17 9.30 -10.91
CA LEU A 25 3.57 8.89 -10.89
C LEU A 25 4.52 10.09 -10.73
N TYR A 26 4.17 11.24 -11.31
CA TYR A 26 4.94 12.48 -11.15
C TYR A 26 4.84 13.04 -9.73
N SER A 27 3.64 13.00 -9.14
CA SER A 27 3.39 13.31 -7.71
C SER A 27 4.20 12.38 -6.79
N PHE A 28 4.22 11.08 -7.10
CA PHE A 28 5.06 10.13 -6.40
C PHE A 28 6.54 10.47 -6.52
N CYS A 29 7.07 10.59 -7.76
CA CYS A 29 8.44 11.00 -8.04
C CYS A 29 8.61 11.34 -9.53
N PRO A 30 9.04 12.57 -9.90
CA PRO A 30 9.23 12.95 -11.31
C PRO A 30 10.17 12.03 -12.10
N ALA A 31 11.25 11.56 -11.47
CA ALA A 31 12.15 10.59 -12.08
C ALA A 31 11.48 9.25 -12.42
N ALA A 32 10.53 8.78 -11.60
CA ALA A 32 9.79 7.55 -11.89
C ALA A 32 8.85 7.76 -13.08
N ALA A 33 8.20 8.93 -13.16
CA ALA A 33 7.35 9.31 -14.29
C ALA A 33 8.11 9.29 -15.62
N ARG A 34 9.32 9.84 -15.63
CA ARG A 34 10.23 9.79 -16.79
C ARG A 34 10.46 8.36 -17.27
N TRP A 35 10.86 7.46 -16.37
CA TRP A 35 11.16 6.07 -16.74
C TRP A 35 9.95 5.36 -17.33
N TRP A 36 8.79 5.52 -16.70
CA TRP A 36 7.56 4.94 -17.21
C TRP A 36 7.18 5.50 -18.59
N LEU A 37 7.26 6.81 -18.80
CA LEU A 37 6.96 7.41 -20.09
C LEU A 37 7.96 7.00 -21.20
N LYS A 38 9.21 6.70 -20.83
CA LYS A 38 10.23 6.11 -21.73
C LYS A 38 10.05 4.60 -21.97
N GLY A 39 8.98 3.99 -21.45
CA GLY A 39 8.64 2.59 -21.71
C GLY A 39 9.16 1.59 -20.68
N ALA A 40 9.78 2.03 -19.58
CA ALA A 40 10.18 1.12 -18.52
C ALA A 40 8.98 0.70 -17.64
N ASP A 41 8.94 -0.57 -17.25
CA ASP A 41 7.99 -1.10 -16.29
C ASP A 41 8.58 -1.09 -14.87
N PRO A 42 7.75 -0.82 -13.85
CA PRO A 42 8.21 -0.91 -12.47
C PRO A 42 8.43 -2.38 -12.10
N VAL A 43 9.51 -2.67 -11.40
CA VAL A 43 9.63 -3.95 -10.70
C VAL A 43 8.80 -3.86 -9.42
N LEU A 44 7.78 -4.70 -9.27
CA LEU A 44 6.92 -4.67 -8.09
C LEU A 44 7.71 -5.13 -6.85
N PRO A 45 7.94 -4.25 -5.84
CA PRO A 45 8.52 -4.69 -4.58
C PRO A 45 7.55 -5.62 -3.86
N PHE A 46 8.07 -6.62 -3.16
CA PHE A 46 7.22 -7.47 -2.32
C PHE A 46 6.65 -6.67 -1.15
N ASP A 47 5.33 -6.52 -1.10
CA ASP A 47 4.62 -5.88 0.00
C ASP A 47 4.00 -6.93 0.94
N PRO A 48 4.60 -7.21 2.12
CA PRO A 48 4.10 -8.22 3.03
C PRO A 48 2.70 -7.91 3.56
N ILE A 49 2.33 -6.63 3.63
CA ILE A 49 1.04 -6.19 4.14
C ILE A 49 -0.04 -6.42 3.09
N TRP A 50 0.26 -6.05 1.84
CA TRP A 50 -0.63 -6.33 0.70
C TRP A 50 -0.87 -7.83 0.55
N GLN A 51 0.20 -8.64 0.65
CA GLN A 51 0.11 -10.09 0.60
C GLN A 51 -0.70 -10.67 1.77
N ALA A 52 -0.51 -10.16 2.99
CA ALA A 52 -1.29 -10.59 4.15
C ALA A 52 -2.79 -10.27 3.98
N VAL A 53 -3.14 -9.07 3.53
CA VAL A 53 -4.55 -8.71 3.27
C VAL A 53 -5.16 -9.59 2.17
N LYS A 54 -4.40 -9.89 1.11
CA LYS A 54 -4.84 -10.80 0.05
C LYS A 54 -5.14 -12.20 0.60
N ASP A 55 -4.25 -12.73 1.44
CA ASP A 55 -4.38 -14.06 2.03
C ASP A 55 -5.43 -14.13 3.15
N HIS A 56 -5.65 -13.04 3.88
CA HIS A 56 -6.66 -12.94 4.94
C HIS A 56 -8.09 -13.16 4.41
N ASN A 57 -8.29 -13.04 3.09
CA ASN A 57 -9.58 -13.29 2.44
C ASN A 57 -9.81 -14.75 2.06
N SER A 58 -8.84 -15.62 2.33
CA SER A 58 -9.03 -17.06 2.23
C SER A 58 -9.59 -17.63 3.54
N GLU A 59 -10.20 -18.80 3.47
CA GLU A 59 -10.68 -19.53 4.66
C GLU A 59 -9.54 -20.15 5.49
N ASP A 60 -8.29 -19.93 5.09
CA ASP A 60 -7.11 -20.47 5.76
C ASP A 60 -6.75 -19.69 7.03
N THR A 61 -6.20 -20.40 8.01
CA THR A 61 -5.61 -19.75 9.19
C THR A 61 -4.20 -19.23 8.88
N LEU A 62 -3.70 -18.29 9.70
CA LEU A 62 -2.31 -17.84 9.64
C LEU A 62 -1.32 -19.03 9.68
N GLY A 63 -1.56 -20.02 10.53
CA GLY A 63 -0.71 -21.22 10.63
C GLY A 63 -0.68 -22.02 9.33
N MET A 64 -1.83 -22.18 8.67
CA MET A 64 -1.93 -22.86 7.37
C MET A 64 -1.20 -22.10 6.27
N LYS A 65 -1.30 -20.76 6.24
CA LYS A 65 -0.54 -19.93 5.29
C LYS A 65 0.96 -19.99 5.55
N LEU A 66 1.40 -19.95 6.80
CA LEU A 66 2.81 -20.13 7.13
C LEU A 66 3.33 -21.50 6.65
N GLN A 67 2.54 -22.56 6.84
CA GLN A 67 2.90 -23.89 6.30
C GLN A 67 2.96 -23.89 4.77
N TYR A 68 1.99 -23.29 4.09
CA TYR A 68 1.96 -23.15 2.64
C TYR A 68 3.22 -22.44 2.10
N TYR A 69 3.67 -21.40 2.80
CA TYR A 69 4.90 -20.70 2.44
C TYR A 69 6.17 -21.47 2.79
N GLY A 70 6.11 -22.63 3.45
CA GLY A 70 7.30 -23.36 3.91
C GLY A 70 7.92 -22.79 5.19
N LEU A 71 7.09 -22.15 6.02
CA LEU A 71 7.44 -21.51 7.30
C LEU A 71 6.74 -22.18 8.49
N GLY A 72 6.31 -23.44 8.33
CA GLY A 72 5.66 -24.21 9.40
C GLY A 72 6.54 -24.36 10.64
N ASP A 73 7.85 -24.58 10.48
CA ASP A 73 8.80 -24.79 11.57
C ASP A 73 9.04 -23.56 12.46
N VAL A 74 8.63 -22.38 11.97
CA VAL A 74 8.72 -21.10 12.69
C VAL A 74 7.35 -20.56 13.13
N ALA A 75 6.26 -21.31 12.91
CA ALA A 75 4.91 -20.88 13.26
C ALA A 75 4.73 -20.69 14.78
N ASP A 76 5.38 -21.53 15.59
CA ASP A 76 5.37 -21.40 17.05
C ASP A 76 5.98 -20.08 17.52
N LEU A 77 7.06 -19.65 16.88
CA LEU A 77 7.74 -18.39 17.15
C LEU A 77 6.91 -17.18 16.70
N VAL A 78 6.22 -17.27 15.56
CA VAL A 78 5.21 -16.28 15.17
C VAL A 78 4.11 -16.18 16.22
N GLY A 79 3.63 -17.31 16.74
CA GLY A 79 2.65 -17.36 17.82
C GLY A 79 3.16 -16.71 19.12
N GLN A 80 4.42 -16.93 19.48
CA GLN A 80 5.05 -16.26 20.63
C GLN A 80 5.16 -14.74 20.42
N TYR A 81 5.51 -14.30 19.22
CA TYR A 81 5.52 -12.89 18.86
C TYR A 81 4.14 -12.25 19.04
N ILE A 82 3.08 -12.85 18.48
CA ILE A 82 1.70 -12.37 18.61
C ILE A 82 1.29 -12.28 20.07
N LYS A 83 1.51 -13.34 20.86
CA LYS A 83 1.23 -13.35 22.31
C LYS A 83 1.99 -12.26 23.06
N GLY A 84 3.23 -11.98 22.67
CA GLY A 84 4.05 -10.92 23.25
C GLY A 84 3.49 -9.52 22.97
N VAL A 85 3.02 -9.27 21.74
CA VAL A 85 2.35 -8.03 21.37
C VAL A 85 1.03 -7.88 22.14
N ASP A 86 0.21 -8.93 22.18
CA ASP A 86 -1.06 -8.95 22.91
C ASP A 86 -0.87 -8.67 24.41
N ALA A 87 0.05 -9.38 25.06
CA ALA A 87 0.34 -9.16 26.47
C ALA A 87 0.80 -7.72 26.73
N TYR A 88 1.60 -7.16 25.82
CA TYR A 88 2.04 -5.77 25.95
C TYR A 88 0.86 -4.79 25.82
N ARG A 89 0.02 -4.94 24.78
CA ARG A 89 -1.17 -4.12 24.54
C ARG A 89 -2.17 -4.21 25.70
N PHE A 90 -2.32 -5.39 26.29
CA PHE A 90 -3.17 -5.60 27.47
C PHE A 90 -2.71 -4.76 28.67
N HIS A 91 -1.40 -4.70 28.93
CA HIS A 91 -0.85 -3.90 30.02
C HIS A 91 -0.71 -2.40 29.67
N HIS A 92 -0.71 -2.05 28.38
CA HIS A 92 -0.48 -0.70 27.88
C HIS A 92 -1.46 -0.36 26.75
N SER A 93 -2.73 -0.19 27.08
CA SER A 93 -3.81 0.01 26.12
C SER A 93 -3.66 1.23 25.20
N ALA A 94 -2.85 2.22 25.58
CA ALA A 94 -2.54 3.38 24.76
C ALA A 94 -1.54 3.08 23.62
N VAL A 95 -0.88 1.93 23.63
CA VAL A 95 0.18 1.58 22.66
C VAL A 95 -0.37 0.57 21.65
N GLN A 96 -0.66 1.04 20.43
CA GLN A 96 -1.08 0.16 19.34
C GLN A 96 0.09 -0.65 18.78
N ALA A 97 1.23 -0.03 18.45
CA ALA A 97 2.35 -0.73 17.82
C ALA A 97 3.57 -0.87 18.76
N PRO A 98 3.53 -1.75 19.79
CA PRO A 98 4.62 -1.90 20.73
C PRO A 98 5.93 -2.35 20.07
N GLU A 99 5.86 -3.09 18.96
CA GLU A 99 6.99 -3.48 18.13
C GLU A 99 7.81 -2.32 17.56
N LEU A 100 7.28 -1.09 17.53
CA LEU A 100 8.05 0.10 17.16
C LEU A 100 8.84 0.69 18.33
N LEU A 101 8.61 0.24 19.56
CA LEU A 101 9.26 0.76 20.75
C LEU A 101 10.65 0.14 20.93
N PRO A 102 11.69 0.92 21.28
CA PRO A 102 13.06 0.42 21.44
C PRO A 102 13.22 -0.71 22.46
N PHE A 103 12.32 -0.80 23.43
CA PHE A 103 12.36 -1.73 24.56
C PHE A 103 11.45 -2.95 24.38
N PHE A 104 10.70 -3.04 23.28
CA PHE A 104 9.93 -4.23 22.98
C PHE A 104 10.87 -5.36 22.53
N ARG A 105 10.97 -6.41 23.35
CA ARG A 105 11.87 -7.56 23.10
C ARG A 105 11.25 -8.68 22.25
N GLY A 106 9.96 -8.56 21.90
CA GLY A 106 9.30 -9.53 21.03
C GLY A 106 9.86 -9.52 19.61
N GLY A 107 9.71 -10.63 18.89
CA GLY A 107 10.14 -10.72 17.49
C GLY A 107 11.64 -10.97 17.29
N GLN A 108 12.38 -11.40 18.30
CA GLN A 108 13.76 -11.86 18.13
C GLN A 108 13.78 -13.36 17.78
N PHE A 109 14.15 -13.68 16.54
CA PHE A 109 14.36 -15.07 16.11
C PHE A 109 15.80 -15.52 16.40
N PRO A 110 16.00 -16.57 17.22
CA PRO A 110 17.28 -17.25 17.31
C PRO A 110 17.75 -17.71 15.91
N LEU A 111 19.01 -17.46 15.56
CA LEU A 111 19.56 -17.80 14.24
C LEU A 111 19.43 -19.30 13.93
N ASN A 112 19.55 -20.16 14.94
CA ASN A 112 19.41 -21.61 14.79
C ASN A 112 18.00 -22.05 14.34
N ARG A 113 16.97 -21.27 14.65
CA ARG A 113 15.58 -21.53 14.24
C ARG A 113 15.25 -21.02 12.84
N ARG A 114 16.18 -20.31 12.20
CA ARG A 114 16.04 -19.80 10.83
C ARG A 114 16.54 -20.80 9.78
N PHE A 115 17.36 -21.77 10.19
CA PHE A 115 17.88 -22.79 9.28
C PHE A 115 16.75 -23.66 8.72
N GLY A 116 16.79 -23.92 7.41
CA GLY A 116 15.75 -24.68 6.71
C GLY A 116 14.59 -23.84 6.17
N SER A 117 14.39 -22.60 6.66
CA SER A 117 13.29 -21.72 6.24
C SER A 117 13.63 -20.75 5.11
N GLU A 118 14.81 -20.88 4.49
CA GLU A 118 15.29 -19.93 3.47
C GLU A 118 14.34 -19.82 2.26
N ASN A 119 13.84 -20.97 1.79
CA ASN A 119 12.88 -21.00 0.69
C ASN A 119 11.57 -20.32 1.08
N GLY A 120 11.11 -20.50 2.32
CA GLY A 120 9.88 -19.85 2.76
C GLY A 120 10.02 -18.34 2.93
N ILE A 121 11.17 -17.88 3.41
CA ILE A 121 11.46 -16.45 3.46
C ILE A 121 11.58 -15.85 2.06
N ARG A 122 12.12 -16.58 1.07
CA ARG A 122 12.09 -16.13 -0.34
C ARG A 122 10.66 -15.93 -0.85
N ASN A 123 9.72 -16.80 -0.48
CA ASN A 123 8.30 -16.63 -0.82
C ASN A 123 7.67 -15.38 -0.19
N LEU A 124 8.23 -14.90 0.93
CA LEU A 124 7.87 -13.62 1.57
C LEU A 124 8.85 -12.48 1.22
N GLY A 125 9.43 -12.47 0.02
CA GLY A 125 10.28 -11.35 -0.43
C GLY A 125 11.70 -11.33 0.12
N GLY A 126 12.17 -12.45 0.69
CA GLY A 126 13.58 -12.71 1.02
C GLY A 126 14.09 -12.04 2.31
N LYS A 127 13.22 -11.38 3.08
CA LYS A 127 13.58 -10.65 4.31
C LYS A 127 12.79 -11.19 5.50
N TRP A 128 13.46 -11.38 6.63
CA TRP A 128 12.80 -11.85 7.86
C TRP A 128 11.81 -10.82 8.42
N GLU A 129 12.06 -9.54 8.20
CA GLU A 129 11.17 -8.44 8.57
C GLU A 129 9.80 -8.57 7.88
N ASN A 130 9.76 -9.14 6.67
CA ASN A 130 8.51 -9.34 5.93
C ASN A 130 7.62 -10.39 6.60
N LEU A 131 8.19 -11.43 7.23
CA LEU A 131 7.42 -12.41 8.01
C LEU A 131 6.69 -11.73 9.18
N PHE A 132 7.36 -10.83 9.90
CA PHE A 132 6.75 -10.11 11.00
C PHE A 132 5.68 -9.14 10.53
N LEU A 133 5.95 -8.38 9.47
CA LEU A 133 4.95 -7.49 8.88
C LEU A 133 3.73 -8.28 8.39
N TYR A 134 3.94 -9.44 7.78
CA TYR A 134 2.86 -10.33 7.35
C TYR A 134 2.01 -10.81 8.53
N ALA A 135 2.66 -11.42 9.55
CA ALA A 135 1.98 -11.93 10.73
C ALA A 135 1.27 -10.84 11.53
N ARG A 136 1.91 -9.67 11.66
CA ARG A 136 1.34 -8.49 12.31
C ARG A 136 0.13 -7.96 11.55
N THR A 137 0.19 -7.94 10.22
CA THR A 137 -0.95 -7.49 9.43
C THR A 137 -2.14 -8.38 9.66
N TRP A 138 -1.90 -9.69 9.68
CA TRP A 138 -2.92 -10.70 9.95
C TRP A 138 -3.51 -10.58 11.35
N ALA A 139 -2.67 -10.47 12.38
CA ALA A 139 -3.11 -10.54 13.76
C ALA A 139 -3.66 -9.22 14.32
N PHE A 140 -3.19 -8.07 13.79
CA PHE A 140 -3.41 -6.77 14.43
C PHE A 140 -3.84 -5.67 13.47
N LEU A 141 -3.12 -5.43 12.37
CA LEU A 141 -3.34 -4.20 11.59
C LEU A 141 -4.73 -4.10 11.00
N VAL A 142 -5.29 -5.20 10.50
CA VAL A 142 -6.65 -5.19 9.93
C VAL A 142 -7.67 -4.72 10.97
N ASP A 143 -7.56 -5.23 12.20
CA ASP A 143 -8.44 -4.84 13.30
C ASP A 143 -8.14 -3.44 13.85
N ASP A 144 -6.86 -3.04 13.90
CA ASP A 144 -6.46 -1.69 14.31
C ASP A 144 -7.04 -0.65 13.33
N TRP A 145 -6.93 -0.88 12.03
CA TRP A 145 -7.50 -0.02 11.00
C TRP A 145 -9.03 -0.01 11.05
N ARG A 146 -9.65 -1.18 11.23
CA ARG A 146 -11.10 -1.33 11.43
C ARG A 146 -11.57 -0.46 12.60
N ALA A 147 -10.91 -0.54 13.74
CA ALA A 147 -11.21 0.24 14.93
C ALA A 147 -11.02 1.75 14.67
N GLY A 148 -9.91 2.14 14.04
CA GLY A 148 -9.63 3.55 13.70
C GLY A 148 -10.64 4.14 12.70
N MET A 149 -11.15 3.32 11.77
CA MET A 149 -12.25 3.70 10.88
C MET A 149 -13.60 3.78 11.60
N ARG A 150 -13.71 3.37 12.88
CA ARG A 150 -14.97 3.26 13.62
C ARG A 150 -15.94 2.25 13.00
N ILE A 151 -15.40 1.11 12.57
CA ILE A 151 -16.20 -0.05 12.20
C ILE A 151 -16.49 -0.83 13.49
N PRO A 152 -17.77 -1.06 13.88
CA PRO A 152 -18.11 -1.81 15.09
C PRO A 152 -17.51 -3.22 15.08
N SER A 153 -17.12 -3.73 16.25
CA SER A 153 -16.49 -5.07 16.41
C SER A 153 -17.44 -6.23 16.10
N ASP A 154 -18.74 -6.02 16.23
CA ASP A 154 -19.83 -6.94 15.92
C ASP A 154 -20.37 -6.79 14.48
N ALA A 155 -19.96 -5.74 13.76
CA ALA A 155 -20.38 -5.54 12.38
C ALA A 155 -19.84 -6.65 11.47
N ASN A 156 -20.72 -7.25 10.67
CA ASN A 156 -20.31 -8.12 9.58
C ASN A 156 -19.66 -7.25 8.49
N PHE A 157 -18.36 -7.44 8.29
CA PHE A 157 -17.59 -6.72 7.27
C PHE A 157 -16.79 -7.71 6.42
N SER A 158 -16.50 -7.29 5.19
CA SER A 158 -15.51 -7.92 4.33
C SER A 158 -14.47 -6.87 3.96
N LEU A 159 -13.20 -7.25 4.02
CA LEU A 159 -12.08 -6.49 3.49
C LEU A 159 -11.61 -7.21 2.23
N LYS A 160 -11.49 -6.53 1.09
CA LYS A 160 -10.89 -7.13 -0.12
C LYS A 160 -9.98 -6.15 -0.82
N ILE A 161 -9.02 -6.67 -1.57
CA ILE A 161 -8.29 -5.87 -2.54
C ILE A 161 -9.07 -5.99 -3.84
N GLU A 162 -9.56 -4.87 -4.36
CA GLU A 162 -10.43 -4.87 -5.53
C GLU A 162 -10.03 -3.77 -6.50
N PRO A 163 -10.17 -4.02 -7.82
CA PRO A 163 -10.01 -2.99 -8.81
C PRO A 163 -11.14 -1.96 -8.66
N VAL A 164 -10.76 -0.69 -8.71
CA VAL A 164 -11.66 0.45 -8.80
C VAL A 164 -11.30 1.28 -10.02
N LYS A 165 -12.26 2.02 -10.56
CA LYS A 165 -12.05 2.89 -11.73
C LYS A 165 -11.86 4.33 -11.27
N LEU A 166 -10.67 4.87 -11.49
CA LEU A 166 -10.39 6.30 -11.32
C LEU A 166 -10.84 7.04 -12.58
N THR A 167 -11.80 7.94 -12.43
CA THR A 167 -12.41 8.67 -13.55
C THR A 167 -12.41 10.18 -13.24
N LEU A 168 -12.05 10.99 -14.23
CA LEU A 168 -12.32 12.43 -14.25
C LEU A 168 -13.03 12.76 -15.57
N ALA A 169 -13.97 13.69 -15.54
CA ALA A 169 -14.87 13.97 -16.67
C ALA A 169 -14.12 14.37 -17.96
N GLU A 170 -12.94 14.95 -17.82
CA GLU A 170 -12.07 15.43 -18.88
C GLU A 170 -11.34 14.28 -19.61
N TYR A 171 -11.27 13.09 -19.01
CA TYR A 171 -10.57 11.94 -19.56
C TYR A 171 -11.55 10.81 -19.87
N ARG A 172 -11.56 10.37 -21.13
CA ARG A 172 -12.52 9.37 -21.63
C ARG A 172 -12.34 7.98 -21.06
N LEU A 173 -11.10 7.59 -20.75
CA LEU A 173 -10.79 6.24 -20.29
C LEU A 173 -10.57 6.25 -18.77
N PRO A 174 -11.22 5.34 -18.02
CA PRO A 174 -10.91 5.17 -16.61
C PRO A 174 -9.55 4.52 -16.44
N VAL A 175 -8.94 4.73 -15.27
CA VAL A 175 -7.76 3.98 -14.83
C VAL A 175 -8.19 2.93 -13.81
N HIS A 176 -7.87 1.68 -14.08
CA HIS A 176 -8.06 0.57 -13.15
C HIS A 176 -6.97 0.63 -12.07
N PHE A 177 -7.39 0.67 -10.81
CA PHE A 177 -6.52 0.90 -9.68
C PHE A 177 -6.95 -0.01 -8.52
N ASP A 178 -6.03 -0.77 -7.95
CA ASP A 178 -6.37 -1.65 -6.84
C ASP A 178 -6.44 -0.86 -5.53
N ALA A 179 -7.52 -1.03 -4.79
CA ALA A 179 -7.70 -0.42 -3.47
C ALA A 179 -8.12 -1.47 -2.45
N LEU A 180 -7.84 -1.21 -1.17
CA LEU A 180 -8.41 -1.99 -0.08
C LEU A 180 -9.85 -1.49 0.15
N VAL A 181 -10.83 -2.37 0.02
CA VAL A 181 -12.25 -2.08 0.07
C VAL A 181 -12.86 -2.80 1.27
N TRP A 182 -13.39 -2.03 2.21
CA TRP A 182 -14.24 -2.54 3.29
C TRP A 182 -15.70 -2.38 2.88
N ARG A 183 -16.43 -3.49 2.85
CA ARG A 183 -17.89 -3.49 2.76
C ARG A 183 -18.48 -3.99 4.05
N MET A 184 -19.48 -3.27 4.55
CA MET A 184 -20.10 -3.55 5.83
C MET A 184 -21.59 -3.29 5.81
N GLN A 185 -22.34 -4.09 6.55
CA GLN A 185 -23.78 -3.88 6.73
C GLN A 185 -24.01 -2.98 7.94
N VAL A 186 -24.63 -1.82 7.72
CA VAL A 186 -25.06 -0.90 8.78
C VAL A 186 -26.58 -0.78 8.68
N GLY A 187 -27.28 -1.48 9.57
CA GLY A 187 -28.74 -1.64 9.47
C GLY A 187 -29.14 -2.37 8.19
N HIS A 188 -29.77 -1.67 7.25
CA HIS A 188 -30.20 -2.20 5.94
C HIS A 188 -29.34 -1.69 4.77
N VAL A 189 -28.28 -0.93 5.04
CA VAL A 189 -27.46 -0.28 3.99
C VAL A 189 -26.05 -0.87 3.99
N THR A 190 -25.53 -1.12 2.79
CA THR A 190 -24.11 -1.45 2.60
C THR A 190 -23.29 -0.16 2.58
N GLU A 191 -22.48 0.05 3.60
CA GLU A 191 -21.46 1.11 3.58
C GLU A 191 -20.16 0.59 2.94
N VAL A 192 -19.47 1.50 2.25
CA VAL A 192 -18.17 1.23 1.63
C VAL A 192 -17.13 2.21 2.16
N ARG A 193 -15.99 1.68 2.61
CA ARG A 193 -14.81 2.46 3.00
C ARG A 193 -13.63 1.97 2.19
N LEU A 194 -12.87 2.90 1.65
CA LEU A 194 -11.67 2.62 0.85
C LEU A 194 -10.44 2.96 1.68
N GLY A 195 -9.40 2.14 1.58
CA GLY A 195 -8.16 2.32 2.32
C GLY A 195 -6.96 2.39 1.39
N LEU A 196 -6.08 3.36 1.66
CA LEU A 196 -4.77 3.48 1.04
C LEU A 196 -3.68 3.32 2.09
N LEU A 197 -2.75 2.40 1.84
CA LEU A 197 -1.60 2.22 2.70
C LEU A 197 -0.69 3.46 2.63
N VAL A 198 -0.36 4.00 3.80
CA VAL A 198 0.57 5.13 3.99
C VAL A 198 1.69 4.76 4.95
N GLN A 199 2.72 5.60 5.00
CA GLN A 199 3.84 5.45 5.91
C GLN A 199 3.99 6.72 6.76
N ARG A 200 3.97 6.57 8.08
CA ARG A 200 4.10 7.66 9.07
C ARG A 200 3.04 8.76 8.89
N GLY A 201 1.81 8.35 8.61
CA GLY A 201 0.66 9.22 8.42
C GLY A 201 0.71 10.12 7.18
N LYS A 202 1.71 9.97 6.31
CA LYS A 202 1.86 10.82 5.13
C LYS A 202 0.89 10.40 4.02
N GLN A 203 -0.10 11.25 3.76
CA GLN A 203 -1.07 11.05 2.68
C GLN A 203 -0.54 11.63 1.36
N ASP A 204 -0.72 10.89 0.27
CA ASP A 204 -0.49 11.38 -1.09
C ASP A 204 -1.75 12.07 -1.58
N LEU A 205 -1.72 13.40 -1.61
CA LEU A 205 -2.89 14.22 -1.91
C LEU A 205 -3.64 13.79 -3.18
N LEU A 206 -2.91 13.54 -4.27
CA LEU A 206 -3.52 13.21 -5.56
C LEU A 206 -4.12 11.80 -5.55
N ARG A 207 -3.40 10.82 -4.99
CA ARG A 207 -3.86 9.43 -4.88
C ARG A 207 -5.16 9.34 -4.07
N PHE A 208 -5.24 10.06 -2.95
CA PHE A 208 -6.43 10.10 -2.11
C PHE A 208 -7.59 10.87 -2.77
N ALA A 209 -7.32 12.01 -3.40
CA ALA A 209 -8.34 12.80 -4.08
C ALA A 209 -9.00 12.01 -5.23
N LEU A 210 -8.19 11.35 -6.07
CA LEU A 210 -8.70 10.52 -7.16
C LEU A 210 -9.49 9.32 -6.67
N LEU A 211 -9.03 8.64 -5.61
CA LEU A 211 -9.75 7.50 -5.06
C LEU A 211 -11.12 7.90 -4.49
N SER A 212 -11.25 9.10 -3.94
CA SER A 212 -12.52 9.62 -3.43
C SER A 212 -13.59 9.83 -4.50
N LEU A 213 -13.18 9.87 -5.78
CA LEU A 213 -14.04 9.98 -6.96
C LEU A 213 -14.13 8.67 -7.75
N SER A 214 -13.54 7.59 -7.23
CA SER A 214 -13.54 6.30 -7.90
C SER A 214 -14.95 5.71 -8.00
N SER A 215 -15.14 4.84 -8.99
CA SER A 215 -16.31 3.97 -9.08
C SER A 215 -15.90 2.50 -8.93
N THR A 216 -16.89 1.62 -8.75
CA THR A 216 -16.64 0.18 -8.84
C THR A 216 -16.15 -0.19 -10.24
N ASP A 217 -15.53 -1.35 -10.36
CA ASP A 217 -15.19 -1.92 -11.66
C ASP A 217 -16.43 -2.37 -12.46
N GLY A 218 -17.58 -2.56 -11.80
CA GLY A 218 -18.84 -2.89 -12.45
C GLY A 218 -19.59 -1.69 -13.02
N ASP A 219 -20.70 -1.96 -13.71
CA ASP A 219 -21.55 -0.93 -14.33
C ASP A 219 -22.33 -0.08 -13.32
N GLN A 220 -22.29 -0.43 -12.03
CA GLN A 220 -23.01 0.30 -10.98
C GLN A 220 -22.06 1.21 -10.18
N PRO A 221 -22.45 2.46 -9.92
CA PRO A 221 -21.71 3.32 -9.01
C PRO A 221 -21.71 2.72 -7.60
N TRP A 222 -20.84 3.24 -6.73
CA TRP A 222 -20.93 2.90 -5.32
C TRP A 222 -22.33 3.22 -4.79
N PRO A 223 -22.90 2.38 -3.90
CA PRO A 223 -24.22 2.64 -3.33
C PRO A 223 -24.27 3.96 -2.57
N ASN A 224 -23.13 4.37 -2.01
CA ASN A 224 -22.89 5.64 -1.34
C ASN A 224 -21.51 6.15 -1.73
N LEU A 225 -21.25 7.46 -1.61
CA LEU A 225 -19.91 7.99 -1.83
C LEU A 225 -18.93 7.33 -0.83
N PRO A 226 -17.86 6.67 -1.30
CA PRO A 226 -16.96 5.96 -0.40
C PRO A 226 -16.16 6.94 0.46
N LEU A 227 -16.04 6.62 1.74
CA LEU A 227 -15.09 7.31 2.62
C LEU A 227 -13.69 6.73 2.41
N VAL A 228 -12.71 7.59 2.16
CA VAL A 228 -11.32 7.18 1.95
C VAL A 228 -10.52 7.37 3.23
N TYR A 229 -9.75 6.35 3.62
CA TYR A 229 -8.92 6.34 4.82
C TYR A 229 -7.46 6.10 4.49
N ALA A 230 -6.60 6.83 5.19
CA ALA A 230 -5.17 6.61 5.24
C ALA A 230 -4.88 5.56 6.30
N LEU A 231 -4.31 4.44 5.86
CA LEU A 231 -4.04 3.28 6.70
C LEU A 231 -2.54 3.21 6.96
N ASP A 232 -2.14 3.63 8.15
CA ASP A 232 -0.73 3.67 8.51
C ASP A 232 -0.22 2.26 8.73
N ARG A 233 0.77 1.90 7.91
CA ARG A 233 1.34 0.56 7.86
C ARG A 233 2.25 0.24 9.04
N GLU A 234 2.79 1.25 9.71
CA GLU A 234 3.73 1.08 10.82
C GLU A 234 3.01 1.11 12.16
N THR A 235 2.00 1.96 12.33
CA THR A 235 1.36 2.23 13.63
C THR A 235 0.00 1.56 13.80
N GLY A 236 -0.68 1.19 12.71
CA GLY A 236 -2.07 0.71 12.76
C GLY A 236 -3.09 1.85 12.83
N GLU A 237 -2.66 3.11 12.80
CA GLU A 237 -3.55 4.26 12.80
C GLU A 237 -4.32 4.35 11.47
N ALA A 238 -5.64 4.56 11.56
CA ALA A 238 -6.47 4.90 10.40
C ALA A 238 -7.01 6.32 10.54
N LYS A 239 -6.80 7.16 9.52
CA LYS A 239 -7.31 8.55 9.48
C LYS A 239 -8.16 8.75 8.25
N LEU A 240 -9.23 9.52 8.38
CA LEU A 240 -9.98 9.98 7.20
C LEU A 240 -9.05 10.80 6.29
N ALA A 241 -9.25 10.69 4.98
CA ALA A 241 -8.51 11.47 3.99
C ALA A 241 -8.66 12.97 4.28
N ASP A 242 -7.53 13.68 4.35
CA ASP A 242 -7.50 15.13 4.48
C ASP A 242 -7.19 15.73 3.11
N LEU A 243 -8.22 16.27 2.45
CA LEU A 243 -8.18 16.72 1.06
C LEU A 243 -8.30 18.24 0.99
N PRO A 244 -7.18 18.99 1.00
CA PRO A 244 -7.19 20.44 0.80
C PRO A 244 -7.60 20.88 -0.62
N ILE A 245 -7.67 19.95 -1.58
CA ILE A 245 -8.03 20.25 -2.97
C ILE A 245 -9.50 19.94 -3.21
N SER A 246 -10.23 20.93 -3.71
CA SER A 246 -11.63 20.75 -4.10
C SER A 246 -11.76 19.92 -5.38
N ARG A 247 -12.91 19.26 -5.56
CA ARG A 247 -13.17 18.38 -6.70
C ARG A 247 -13.08 19.10 -8.04
N GLU A 248 -13.47 20.37 -8.05
CA GLU A 248 -13.49 21.22 -9.24
C GLU A 248 -12.07 21.57 -9.73
N ASN A 249 -11.09 21.62 -8.83
CA ASN A 249 -9.70 21.95 -9.15
C ASN A 249 -8.85 20.72 -9.49
N LEU A 250 -9.35 19.52 -9.20
CA LEU A 250 -8.62 18.28 -9.41
C LEU A 250 -8.26 18.00 -10.89
N PRO A 251 -9.15 18.24 -11.88
CA PRO A 251 -8.80 18.06 -13.29
C PRO A 251 -7.65 18.94 -13.75
N GLU A 252 -7.65 20.21 -13.34
CA GLU A 252 -6.59 21.15 -13.71
C GLU A 252 -5.25 20.75 -13.07
N LEU A 253 -5.25 20.31 -11.80
CA LEU A 253 -4.04 19.78 -11.17
C LEU A 253 -3.51 18.55 -11.90
N VAL A 254 -4.38 17.59 -12.25
CA VAL A 254 -3.97 16.39 -13.01
C VAL A 254 -3.37 16.78 -14.34
N ARG A 255 -3.99 17.74 -15.05
CA ARG A 255 -3.48 18.24 -16.32
C ARG A 255 -2.07 18.83 -16.15
N GLN A 256 -1.88 19.74 -15.19
CA GLN A 256 -0.58 20.37 -14.93
C GLN A 256 0.51 19.34 -14.59
N LEU A 257 0.21 18.38 -13.71
CA LEU A 257 1.17 17.33 -13.34
C LEU A 257 1.44 16.36 -14.49
N SER A 258 0.43 16.03 -15.29
CA SER A 258 0.59 15.21 -16.51
C SER A 258 1.46 15.93 -17.55
N ASP A 259 1.25 17.22 -17.75
CA ASP A 259 2.05 18.02 -18.69
C ASP A 259 3.50 18.14 -18.21
N ALA A 260 3.72 18.37 -16.91
CA ALA A 260 5.05 18.33 -16.29
C ALA A 260 5.69 16.95 -16.38
N ALA A 261 4.92 15.87 -16.27
CA ALA A 261 5.42 14.52 -16.48
C ALA A 261 5.88 14.26 -17.91
N LYS A 262 5.32 14.94 -18.91
CA LYS A 262 5.71 14.79 -20.32
C LYS A 262 6.85 15.74 -20.71
N GLY A 263 6.86 16.96 -20.16
CA GLY A 263 7.81 18.01 -20.50
C GLY A 263 9.03 18.11 -19.58
N GLY A 264 8.96 17.53 -18.38
CA GLY A 264 9.94 17.75 -17.31
C GLY A 264 9.66 19.02 -16.49
N PRO A 265 10.48 19.29 -15.46
CA PRO A 265 11.72 18.59 -15.11
C PRO A 265 11.50 17.25 -14.38
N TYR A 266 12.53 16.40 -14.31
CA TYR A 266 12.48 15.05 -13.73
C TYR A 266 13.40 14.84 -12.50
N PRO A 267 13.35 15.71 -11.47
CA PRO A 267 14.21 15.54 -10.31
C PRO A 267 13.86 14.24 -9.55
N PRO A 268 14.86 13.51 -9.02
CA PRO A 268 14.62 12.32 -8.21
C PRO A 268 14.25 12.71 -6.77
N LEU A 269 13.11 13.38 -6.59
CA LEU A 269 12.73 14.00 -5.30
C LEU A 269 12.74 13.03 -4.14
N ASN A 270 12.21 11.81 -4.32
CA ASN A 270 12.24 10.80 -3.25
C ASN A 270 13.66 10.37 -2.87
N ALA A 271 14.61 10.37 -3.81
CA ALA A 271 16.00 10.05 -3.48
C ALA A 271 16.62 11.13 -2.59
N LEU A 272 16.23 12.38 -2.80
CA LEU A 272 16.74 13.54 -2.07
C LEU A 272 16.06 13.75 -0.72
N GLN A 273 14.77 13.44 -0.62
CA GLN A 273 13.94 13.80 0.53
C GLN A 273 13.44 12.60 1.34
N GLN A 274 13.29 11.43 0.71
CA GLN A 274 12.58 10.27 1.29
C GLN A 274 13.24 8.95 0.87
N LEU A 275 14.49 8.74 1.29
CA LEU A 275 15.28 7.56 0.89
C LEU A 275 14.56 6.22 1.16
N SER A 276 13.76 6.13 2.21
CA SER A 276 12.94 4.94 2.50
C SER A 276 11.95 4.61 1.38
N VAL A 277 11.32 5.62 0.77
CA VAL A 277 10.40 5.44 -0.37
C VAL A 277 11.16 4.95 -1.60
N CYS A 278 12.40 5.41 -1.81
CA CYS A 278 13.24 4.92 -2.91
C CYS A 278 13.66 3.46 -2.77
N LYS A 279 13.85 2.94 -1.54
CA LYS A 279 14.21 1.53 -1.33
C LYS A 279 13.12 0.57 -1.83
N ASP A 280 11.88 1.02 -1.80
CA ASP A 280 10.71 0.28 -2.25
C ASP A 280 10.12 0.85 -3.56
N CYS A 281 10.92 1.58 -4.34
CA CYS A 281 10.49 2.11 -5.63
C CYS A 281 10.79 1.12 -6.76
N GLY A 282 9.79 0.79 -7.59
CA GLY A 282 9.97 -0.15 -8.70
C GLY A 282 10.91 0.34 -9.82
N TYR A 283 11.32 1.60 -9.78
CA TYR A 283 12.28 2.22 -10.70
C TYR A 283 13.65 2.49 -10.06
N ALA A 284 13.87 2.11 -8.79
CA ALA A 284 15.10 2.44 -8.07
C ALA A 284 16.35 1.97 -8.81
N TRP A 285 16.30 0.78 -9.42
CA TRP A 285 17.40 0.19 -10.18
C TRP A 285 17.77 0.98 -11.45
N LEU A 286 16.85 1.78 -12.01
CA LEU A 286 17.12 2.68 -13.13
C LEU A 286 17.68 4.03 -12.68
N CYS A 287 17.23 4.50 -11.52
CA CYS A 287 17.70 5.76 -10.95
C CYS A 287 19.13 5.67 -10.40
N TYR A 288 19.59 4.47 -10.00
CA TYR A 288 20.91 4.26 -9.42
C TYR A 288 21.77 3.31 -10.26
N HIS A 289 23.03 3.71 -10.50
CA HIS A 289 24.06 2.85 -11.07
C HIS A 289 25.34 2.95 -10.22
N LYS A 290 25.86 1.80 -9.74
CA LYS A 290 27.05 1.75 -8.88
C LYS A 290 27.02 2.76 -7.70
N SER A 291 25.86 2.85 -7.03
CA SER A 291 25.61 3.77 -5.90
C SER A 291 25.62 5.27 -6.22
N ASN A 292 25.67 5.65 -7.50
CA ASN A 292 25.49 7.03 -7.96
C ASN A 292 24.17 7.16 -8.74
N PHE A 293 23.67 8.39 -8.92
CA PHE A 293 22.57 8.62 -9.85
C PHE A 293 22.98 8.21 -11.26
N SER A 294 22.08 7.50 -11.94
CA SER A 294 22.27 7.14 -13.34
C SER A 294 22.49 8.41 -14.17
N PRO A 295 23.48 8.45 -15.07
CA PRO A 295 23.68 9.62 -15.95
C PRO A 295 22.44 9.88 -16.82
N HIS A 296 21.69 8.82 -17.15
CA HIS A 296 20.43 8.88 -17.88
C HIS A 296 19.28 9.49 -17.08
N LEU A 297 19.43 9.68 -15.77
CA LEU A 297 18.45 10.36 -14.91
C LEU A 297 18.51 11.88 -15.12
N LEU A 298 19.70 12.41 -15.41
CA LEU A 298 19.98 13.83 -15.56
C LEU A 298 20.17 14.25 -17.02
N SER A 299 20.29 13.32 -17.96
CA SER A 299 20.36 13.64 -19.40
C SER A 299 19.00 14.09 -19.93
N GLU A 300 18.96 15.12 -20.77
CA GLU A 300 17.72 15.55 -21.45
C GLU A 300 17.34 14.67 -22.64
N GLU A 301 18.23 13.76 -23.05
CA GLU A 301 18.04 12.78 -24.13
C GLU A 301 17.29 11.53 -23.66
#